data_AF-A0A0F9AQT6-F1
#
_entry.id   AF-A0A0F9AQT6-F1
#
_cell.length_a   1.000
_cell.length_b   1.000
_cell.length_c   1.000
_cell.angle_alpha   90.00
_cell.angle_beta   90.00
_cell.angle_gamma   90.00
#
_symmetry.space_group_name_H-M   'P 1'
#
loop_
_entity.id
_entity.type
_entity.pdbx_description
1 polymer ?
#
loop_
_entity_poly.entity_id
_entity_poly.type
_entity_poly.pdbx_seq_one_letter_code
_entity_poly.pdbx_strand_id
1 'polypeptide(L)'
;RKALALFGRKRGGSGMRFCPDPDALAAIIIDRLTYQTSLAFLETAFSEEDPAFGLPPETLARHVLMQRGLSGHRGVVRIDAGLNLPVVGLGPSAATYYPAVGKVLGTKMILPEHAHVANAIGAVVGRVIMRESGTITVPREGTFRAHLTDGPQDFPDAQSALTLLETALTETARARARAAGAAQIECQVTRDIRTAGVEGREVFVEAELTVEASGRPRVAVG
;
A
#
# COMPACT_ATOMS: atom_id res chain seq x y z
N ARG A 1 32.55 6.15 -0.95
CA ARG A 1 33.86 6.34 -0.26
C ARG A 1 34.01 7.70 0.45
N LYS A 2 34.03 8.86 -0.23
CA LYS A 2 34.21 10.18 0.42
C LYS A 2 33.17 10.48 1.52
N ALA A 3 31.89 10.19 1.27
CA ALA A 3 30.83 10.34 2.27
C ALA A 3 31.03 9.45 3.51
N LEU A 4 31.42 8.19 3.32
CA LEU A 4 31.71 7.25 4.40
C LEU A 4 32.96 7.67 5.20
N ALA A 5 33.99 8.21 4.54
CA ALA A 5 35.14 8.78 5.22
C ALA A 5 34.78 9.98 6.12
N LEU A 6 33.83 10.81 5.70
CA LEU A 6 33.31 11.90 6.52
C LEU A 6 32.45 11.38 7.67
N PHE A 7 31.59 10.41 7.41
CA PHE A 7 30.72 9.81 8.43
C PHE A 7 31.54 9.09 9.50
N GLY A 8 32.54 8.30 9.10
CA GLY A 8 33.44 7.56 9.98
C GLY A 8 34.27 8.44 10.94
N ARG A 9 34.42 9.73 10.62
CA ARG A 9 35.06 10.73 11.50
C ARG A 9 34.17 11.18 12.66
N LYS A 10 32.85 10.96 12.60
CA LYS A 10 31.95 11.27 13.72
C LYS A 10 32.39 10.47 14.95
N ARG A 11 32.38 11.13 16.10
CA ARG A 11 32.75 10.52 17.39
C ARG A 11 31.50 10.00 18.09
N GLY A 12 31.58 8.78 18.62
CA GLY A 12 30.52 8.21 19.46
C GLY A 12 30.55 8.77 20.89
N GLY A 13 29.68 8.24 21.76
CA GLY A 13 29.60 8.65 23.17
C GLY A 13 30.89 8.44 23.98
N SER A 14 31.81 7.60 23.50
CA SER A 14 33.14 7.37 24.08
C SER A 14 34.23 8.31 23.56
N GLY A 15 33.90 9.25 22.66
CA GLY A 15 34.88 10.18 22.06
C GLY A 15 35.77 9.56 20.96
N MET A 16 35.71 8.24 20.74
CA MET A 16 36.41 7.56 19.65
C MET A 16 35.67 7.72 18.32
N ARG A 17 36.43 7.70 17.21
CA ARG A 17 35.87 7.67 15.85
C ARG A 17 35.07 6.39 15.66
N PHE A 18 33.91 6.50 15.00
CA PHE A 18 33.01 5.36 14.78
C PHE A 18 33.65 4.26 13.93
N CYS A 19 34.22 4.61 12.77
CA CYS A 19 34.98 3.69 11.93
C CYS A 19 35.90 4.50 11.00
N PRO A 20 37.23 4.46 11.15
CA PRO A 20 38.13 5.29 10.36
C PRO A 20 38.27 4.81 8.91
N ASP A 21 37.99 3.54 8.64
CA ASP A 21 38.04 2.93 7.31
C ASP A 21 36.67 3.02 6.62
N PRO A 22 36.55 3.76 5.50
CA PRO A 22 35.30 3.88 4.74
C PRO A 22 34.76 2.54 4.24
N ASP A 23 35.63 1.58 3.92
CA ASP A 23 35.23 0.32 3.31
C ASP A 23 34.70 -0.65 4.38
N ALA A 24 35.36 -0.71 5.55
CA ALA A 24 34.81 -1.38 6.74
C ALA A 24 33.46 -0.79 7.19
N LEU A 25 33.31 0.54 7.16
CA LEU A 25 32.03 1.18 7.47
C LEU A 25 30.94 0.78 6.47
N ALA A 26 31.27 0.69 5.17
CA ALA A 26 30.33 0.23 4.16
C ALA A 26 29.85 -1.19 4.46
N ALA A 27 30.77 -2.10 4.81
CA ALA A 27 30.44 -3.48 5.17
C ALA A 27 29.50 -3.53 6.38
N ILE A 28 29.79 -2.79 7.46
CA ILE A 28 28.90 -2.71 8.64
C ILE A 28 27.48 -2.27 8.25
N ILE A 29 27.35 -1.28 7.37
CA ILE A 29 26.05 -0.79 6.90
C ILE A 29 25.32 -1.88 6.10
N ILE A 30 26.01 -2.51 5.14
CA ILE A 30 25.42 -3.57 4.31
C ILE A 30 25.03 -4.78 5.15
N ASP A 31 25.86 -5.21 6.10
CA ASP A 31 25.57 -6.31 7.01
C ASP A 31 24.36 -5.97 7.88
N ARG A 32 24.28 -4.73 8.40
CA ARG A 32 23.15 -4.31 9.21
C ARG A 32 21.85 -4.26 8.40
N LEU A 33 21.89 -3.72 7.19
CA LEU A 33 20.74 -3.71 6.27
C LEU A 33 20.31 -5.13 5.94
N THR A 34 21.26 -6.00 5.59
CA THR A 34 20.99 -7.42 5.29
C THR A 34 20.29 -8.11 6.45
N TYR A 35 20.80 -7.93 7.67
CA TYR A 35 20.20 -8.51 8.87
C TYR A 35 18.79 -7.97 9.15
N GLN A 36 18.61 -6.65 9.11
CA GLN A 36 17.30 -6.02 9.39
C GLN A 36 16.26 -6.39 8.34
N THR A 37 16.64 -6.39 7.06
CA THR A 37 15.75 -6.80 5.98
C THR A 37 15.40 -8.29 6.07
N SER A 38 16.36 -9.15 6.44
CA SER A 38 16.08 -10.57 6.65
C SER A 38 15.06 -10.79 7.75
N LEU A 39 15.19 -10.07 8.88
CA LEU A 39 14.20 -10.14 9.96
C LEU A 39 12.83 -9.65 9.52
N ALA A 40 12.74 -8.52 8.82
CA ALA A 40 11.46 -8.00 8.34
C ALA A 40 10.74 -9.02 7.43
N PHE A 41 11.47 -9.69 6.54
CA PHE A 41 10.90 -10.76 5.72
C PHE A 41 10.38 -11.94 6.55
N LEU A 42 11.11 -12.35 7.59
CA LEU A 42 10.65 -13.42 8.48
C LEU A 42 9.43 -13.01 9.30
N GLU A 43 9.40 -11.77 9.80
CA GLU A 43 8.26 -11.21 10.52
C GLU A 43 7.01 -11.22 9.64
N THR A 44 7.12 -10.78 8.38
CA THR A 44 6.03 -10.88 7.41
C THR A 44 5.66 -12.34 7.10
N ALA A 45 6.64 -13.23 6.92
CA ALA A 45 6.34 -14.64 6.66
C ALA A 45 5.54 -15.26 7.81
N PHE A 46 5.99 -15.08 9.05
CA PHE A 46 5.30 -15.61 10.22
C PHE A 46 3.91 -14.99 10.46
N SER A 47 3.65 -13.75 10.04
CA SER A 47 2.31 -13.16 10.13
C SER A 47 1.32 -13.76 9.11
N GLU A 48 1.82 -14.33 8.02
CA GLU A 48 1.02 -14.91 6.94
C GLU A 48 0.87 -16.44 7.04
N GLU A 49 1.49 -17.08 8.04
CA GLU A 49 1.39 -18.54 8.25
C GLU A 49 -0.01 -18.95 8.73
N ASP A 50 -0.56 -19.98 8.08
CA ASP A 50 -1.82 -20.63 8.45
C ASP A 50 -1.65 -22.16 8.48
N PRO A 51 -1.79 -22.83 9.63
CA PRO A 51 -2.12 -22.25 10.94
C PRO A 51 -0.97 -21.45 11.55
N ALA A 52 -1.32 -20.41 12.30
CA ALA A 52 -0.34 -19.57 12.99
C ALA A 52 0.46 -20.35 14.06
N PHE A 53 1.70 -19.91 14.28
CA PHE A 53 2.64 -20.53 15.24
C PHE A 53 2.38 -20.18 16.71
N GLY A 54 1.38 -19.34 17.01
CA GLY A 54 0.95 -19.02 18.38
C GLY A 54 1.88 -18.09 19.19
N LEU A 55 2.88 -17.47 18.54
CA LEU A 55 3.75 -16.46 19.13
C LEU A 55 3.84 -15.23 18.21
N PRO A 56 4.21 -14.05 18.73
CA PRO A 56 4.39 -12.85 17.91
C PRO A 56 5.45 -13.08 16.81
N PRO A 57 5.20 -12.65 15.56
CA PRO A 57 6.12 -12.84 14.44
C PRO A 57 7.54 -12.32 14.69
N GLU A 58 7.70 -11.20 15.37
CA GLU A 58 8.99 -10.61 15.76
C GLU A 58 9.77 -11.48 16.75
N THR A 59 9.07 -12.23 17.60
CA THR A 59 9.67 -13.19 18.53
C THR A 59 10.12 -14.43 17.77
N LEU A 60 9.29 -14.93 16.85
CA LEU A 60 9.60 -16.09 16.01
C LEU A 60 10.77 -15.82 15.07
N ALA A 61 10.79 -14.67 14.40
CA ALA A 61 11.88 -14.25 13.51
C ALA A 61 13.23 -14.20 14.23
N ARG A 62 13.26 -13.76 15.49
CA ARG A 62 14.48 -13.66 16.32
C ARG A 62 14.78 -14.93 17.12
N HIS A 63 13.90 -15.92 17.09
CA HIS A 63 14.02 -17.10 17.93
C HIS A 63 15.34 -17.83 17.68
N VAL A 64 15.95 -18.37 18.74
CA VAL A 64 17.29 -18.98 18.65
C VAL A 64 17.34 -20.13 17.63
N LEU A 65 16.31 -20.97 17.58
CA LEU A 65 16.25 -22.07 16.61
C LEU A 65 16.13 -21.54 15.17
N MET A 66 15.42 -20.43 14.96
CA MET A 66 15.30 -19.79 13.65
C MET A 66 16.67 -19.27 13.20
N GLN A 67 17.35 -18.49 14.05
CA GLN A 67 18.66 -17.90 13.73
C GLN A 67 19.74 -18.98 13.52
N ARG A 68 19.70 -20.08 14.30
CA ARG A 68 20.60 -21.23 14.13
C ARG A 68 20.28 -22.00 12.84
N GLY A 69 19.00 -22.16 12.50
CA GLY A 69 18.55 -22.79 11.25
C GLY A 69 18.99 -22.04 10.01
N LEU A 70 18.86 -20.72 9.98
CA LEU A 70 19.33 -19.86 8.88
C LEU A 70 20.86 -19.93 8.70
N SER A 71 21.59 -20.13 9.79
CA SER A 71 23.04 -20.34 9.76
C SER A 71 23.44 -21.77 9.37
N GLY A 72 22.48 -22.65 9.08
CA GLY A 72 22.71 -24.05 8.70
C GLY A 72 23.29 -24.89 9.85
N HIS A 73 22.71 -24.80 11.05
CA HIS A 73 23.24 -25.53 12.22
C HIS A 73 23.32 -27.05 11.99
N ARG A 74 24.51 -27.60 12.22
CA ARG A 74 24.83 -29.03 12.16
C ARG A 74 25.59 -29.45 13.42
N GLY A 75 24.87 -29.92 14.43
CA GLY A 75 25.44 -30.51 15.65
C GLY A 75 24.85 -31.89 15.90
N VAL A 76 24.58 -32.22 17.17
CA VAL A 76 23.73 -33.38 17.53
C VAL A 76 22.32 -33.20 16.96
N VAL A 77 21.81 -31.97 16.99
CA VAL A 77 20.56 -31.57 16.33
C VAL A 77 20.89 -30.92 14.99
N ARG A 78 20.12 -31.26 13.95
CA ARG A 78 20.14 -30.59 12.65
C ARG A 78 18.94 -29.66 12.55
N ILE A 79 19.20 -28.39 12.23
CA ILE A 79 18.15 -27.38 12.01
C ILE A 79 18.41 -26.71 10.67
N ASP A 80 17.37 -26.66 9.85
CA ASP A 80 17.32 -25.93 8.59
C ASP A 80 16.14 -24.98 8.64
N ALA A 81 16.37 -23.73 8.24
CA ALA A 81 15.33 -22.72 8.17
C ALA A 81 15.56 -21.80 6.98
N GLY A 82 14.48 -21.23 6.46
CA GLY A 82 14.48 -20.32 5.33
C GLY A 82 13.07 -20.00 4.88
N LEU A 83 12.94 -19.19 3.84
CA LEU A 83 11.66 -18.91 3.21
C LEU A 83 11.33 -19.96 2.15
N ASN A 84 10.08 -20.41 2.12
CA ASN A 84 9.60 -21.35 1.11
C ASN A 84 9.18 -20.67 -0.21
N LEU A 85 9.24 -19.34 -0.27
CA LEU A 85 8.85 -18.54 -1.44
C LEU A 85 10.05 -17.74 -1.97
N PRO A 86 10.18 -17.59 -3.30
CA PRO A 86 11.15 -16.68 -3.88
C PRO A 86 10.80 -15.24 -3.52
N VAL A 87 11.83 -14.41 -3.36
CA VAL A 87 11.67 -12.97 -3.07
C VAL A 87 11.99 -12.18 -4.33
N VAL A 88 11.12 -11.23 -4.69
CA VAL A 88 11.37 -10.30 -5.80
C VAL A 88 11.91 -8.99 -5.24
N GLY A 89 13.18 -8.71 -5.56
CA GLY A 89 13.86 -7.51 -5.14
C GLY A 89 13.58 -6.33 -6.06
N LEU A 90 12.88 -5.32 -5.54
CA LEU A 90 12.52 -4.10 -6.26
C LEU A 90 13.21 -2.88 -5.64
N GLY A 91 13.59 -1.93 -6.49
CA GLY A 91 14.20 -0.66 -6.12
C GLY A 91 15.69 -0.52 -6.52
N PRO A 92 16.23 0.72 -6.57
CA PRO A 92 17.59 0.98 -7.05
C PRO A 92 18.70 0.30 -6.24
N SER A 93 18.46 0.05 -4.95
CA SER A 93 19.43 -0.59 -4.05
C SER A 93 19.28 -2.12 -3.98
N ALA A 94 18.29 -2.70 -4.65
CA ALA A 94 18.00 -4.14 -4.57
C ALA A 94 19.22 -4.98 -5.01
N ALA A 95 19.82 -4.63 -6.15
CA ALA A 95 21.00 -5.34 -6.66
C ALA A 95 22.22 -5.24 -5.74
N THR A 96 22.27 -4.25 -4.85
CA THR A 96 23.43 -3.99 -3.98
C THR A 96 23.52 -4.97 -2.82
N TYR A 97 22.40 -5.35 -2.19
CA TYR A 97 22.44 -6.16 -0.95
C TYR A 97 21.35 -7.22 -0.82
N TYR A 98 20.28 -7.20 -1.62
CA TYR A 98 19.27 -8.26 -1.56
C TYR A 98 19.79 -9.65 -1.94
N PRO A 99 20.80 -9.84 -2.82
CA PRO A 99 21.40 -11.16 -2.99
C PRO A 99 21.92 -11.76 -1.68
N ALA A 100 22.48 -10.94 -0.79
CA ALA A 100 22.93 -11.38 0.53
C ALA A 100 21.74 -11.75 1.43
N VAL A 101 20.64 -11.00 1.36
CA VAL A 101 19.38 -11.33 2.07
C VAL A 101 18.84 -12.69 1.62
N GLY A 102 18.75 -12.94 0.30
CA GLY A 102 18.29 -14.22 -0.23
C GLY A 102 19.15 -15.39 0.26
N LYS A 103 20.47 -15.20 0.33
CA LYS A 103 21.40 -16.19 0.89
C LYS A 103 21.14 -16.47 2.37
N VAL A 104 20.94 -15.43 3.18
CA VAL A 104 20.62 -15.58 4.62
C VAL A 104 19.30 -16.32 4.82
N LEU A 105 18.29 -15.99 4.01
CA LEU A 105 16.95 -16.57 4.08
C LEU A 105 16.80 -17.91 3.36
N GLY A 106 17.88 -18.46 2.81
CA GLY A 106 17.85 -19.75 2.11
C GLY A 106 16.89 -19.79 0.91
N THR A 107 16.62 -18.65 0.27
CA THR A 107 15.62 -18.54 -0.80
C THR A 107 16.17 -17.87 -2.06
N LYS A 108 15.47 -18.08 -3.18
CA LYS A 108 15.78 -17.46 -4.47
C LYS A 108 15.44 -15.96 -4.41
N MET A 109 16.46 -15.13 -4.60
CA MET A 109 16.30 -13.68 -4.80
C MET A 109 16.22 -13.37 -6.31
N ILE A 110 15.05 -12.95 -6.77
CA ILE A 110 14.79 -12.55 -8.15
C ILE A 110 14.99 -11.05 -8.27
N LEU A 111 15.92 -10.62 -9.13
CA LEU A 111 16.19 -9.21 -9.41
C LEU A 111 15.86 -8.91 -10.88
N PRO A 112 14.69 -8.30 -11.16
CA PRO A 112 14.34 -7.88 -12.51
C PRO A 112 15.33 -6.85 -13.07
N GLU A 113 15.59 -6.89 -14.38
CA GLU A 113 16.51 -5.98 -15.07
C GLU A 113 16.15 -4.49 -14.86
N HIS A 114 14.85 -4.19 -14.80
CA HIS A 114 14.32 -2.85 -14.55
C HIS A 114 13.83 -2.63 -13.10
N ALA A 115 14.40 -3.32 -12.11
CA ALA A 115 14.00 -3.18 -10.71
C ALA A 115 14.09 -1.74 -10.16
N HIS A 116 14.94 -0.90 -10.74
CA HIS A 116 15.12 0.50 -10.35
C HIS A 116 13.91 1.40 -10.65
N VAL A 117 12.99 0.99 -11.54
CA VAL A 117 11.74 1.72 -11.85
C VAL A 117 10.50 1.13 -11.17
N ALA A 118 10.66 0.31 -10.13
CA ALA A 118 9.53 -0.37 -9.47
C ALA A 118 8.39 0.57 -9.02
N ASN A 119 8.73 1.74 -8.48
CA ASN A 119 7.73 2.75 -8.12
C ASN A 119 6.95 3.28 -9.35
N ALA A 120 7.59 3.34 -10.53
CA ALA A 120 6.94 3.75 -11.76
C ALA A 120 6.10 2.61 -12.37
N ILE A 121 6.54 1.36 -12.27
CA ILE A 121 5.75 0.19 -12.71
C ILE A 121 4.47 0.09 -11.87
N GLY A 122 4.56 0.17 -10.53
CA GLY A 122 3.39 0.12 -9.65
C GLY A 122 2.34 1.20 -9.97
N ALA A 123 2.78 2.38 -10.40
CA ALA A 123 1.90 3.45 -10.87
C ALA A 123 1.23 3.15 -12.23
N VAL A 124 1.89 2.38 -13.11
CA VAL A 124 1.39 2.02 -14.45
C VAL A 124 0.50 0.77 -14.43
N VAL A 125 0.67 -0.14 -13.46
CA VAL A 125 -0.19 -1.35 -13.30
C VAL A 125 -1.33 -1.15 -12.27
N GLY A 126 -1.37 -0.01 -11.58
CA GLY A 126 -2.40 0.30 -10.58
C GLY A 126 -3.78 0.59 -11.20
N ARG A 127 -4.87 0.31 -10.47
CA ARG A 127 -6.22 0.74 -10.89
C ARG A 127 -6.30 2.27 -10.86
N VAL A 128 -6.83 2.88 -11.92
CA VAL A 128 -7.29 4.27 -11.90
C VAL A 128 -8.60 4.30 -11.10
N ILE A 129 -8.67 5.13 -10.07
CA ILE A 129 -9.86 5.31 -9.24
C ILE A 129 -10.18 6.82 -9.21
N MET A 130 -11.41 7.18 -9.57
CA MET A 130 -11.95 8.53 -9.48
C MET A 130 -13.18 8.53 -8.60
N ARG A 131 -13.29 9.49 -7.68
CA ARG A 131 -14.43 9.63 -6.79
C ARG A 131 -15.05 11.00 -6.97
N GLU A 132 -16.37 11.02 -7.15
CA GLU A 132 -17.18 12.24 -7.14
C GLU A 132 -18.25 12.09 -6.07
N SER A 133 -18.47 13.15 -5.30
CA SER A 133 -19.54 13.19 -4.29
C SER A 133 -20.43 14.40 -4.48
N GLY A 134 -21.66 14.27 -4.02
CA GLY A 134 -22.66 15.33 -4.05
C GLY A 134 -23.71 15.13 -2.97
N THR A 135 -24.45 16.21 -2.69
CA THR A 135 -25.42 16.22 -1.60
C THR A 135 -26.81 16.64 -2.06
N ILE A 136 -27.80 16.17 -1.32
CA ILE A 136 -29.20 16.58 -1.43
C ILE A 136 -29.63 17.15 -0.09
N THR A 137 -30.19 18.35 -0.11
CA THR A 137 -30.73 19.04 1.09
C THR A 137 -32.22 19.33 0.92
N VAL A 138 -32.94 19.50 2.01
CA VAL A 138 -34.37 19.87 2.00
C VAL A 138 -34.53 21.33 2.42
N PRO A 139 -34.51 22.32 1.48
CA PRO A 139 -34.63 23.73 1.83
C PRO A 139 -36.01 24.10 2.41
N ARG A 140 -37.05 23.35 2.04
CA ARG A 140 -38.42 23.46 2.56
C ARG A 140 -39.13 22.14 2.36
N GLU A 141 -40.17 21.91 3.16
CA GLU A 141 -40.97 20.69 3.08
C GLU A 141 -41.48 20.44 1.64
N GLY A 142 -41.30 19.20 1.15
CA GLY A 142 -41.67 18.81 -0.21
C GLY A 142 -40.76 19.35 -1.33
N THR A 143 -39.63 20.00 -1.01
CA THR A 143 -38.61 20.39 -2.00
C THR A 143 -37.28 19.74 -1.68
N PHE A 144 -36.72 19.00 -2.65
CA PHE A 144 -35.43 18.32 -2.54
C PHE A 144 -34.44 18.99 -3.48
N ARG A 145 -33.35 19.55 -2.94
CA ARG A 145 -32.35 20.28 -3.71
C ARG A 145 -31.11 19.43 -3.92
N ALA A 146 -30.81 19.07 -5.16
CA ALA A 146 -29.55 18.46 -5.53
C ALA A 146 -28.50 19.54 -5.83
N HIS A 147 -27.32 19.45 -5.22
CA HIS A 147 -26.22 20.39 -5.45
C HIS A 147 -25.31 19.87 -6.56
N LEU A 148 -25.50 20.37 -7.78
CA LEU A 148 -24.71 19.99 -8.96
C LEU A 148 -23.61 21.03 -9.22
N THR A 149 -22.62 20.65 -10.03
CA THR A 149 -21.52 21.55 -10.45
C THR A 149 -22.03 22.76 -11.24
N ASP A 150 -23.08 22.59 -12.05
CA ASP A 150 -23.71 23.66 -12.83
C ASP A 150 -24.72 24.50 -12.02
N GLY A 151 -24.88 24.19 -10.73
CA GLY A 151 -25.77 24.88 -9.81
C GLY A 151 -26.86 23.98 -9.21
N PRO A 152 -27.49 24.42 -8.11
CA PRO A 152 -28.51 23.64 -7.42
C PRO A 152 -29.80 23.51 -8.25
N GLN A 153 -30.41 22.33 -8.22
CA GLN A 153 -31.71 22.06 -8.85
C GLN A 153 -32.70 21.50 -7.83
N ASP A 154 -33.94 22.00 -7.88
CA ASP A 154 -35.01 21.63 -6.96
C ASP A 154 -35.96 20.61 -7.60
N PHE A 155 -36.34 19.60 -6.82
CA PHE A 155 -37.21 18.49 -7.22
C PHE A 155 -38.38 18.34 -6.24
N PRO A 156 -39.55 17.86 -6.71
CA PRO A 156 -40.72 17.64 -5.86
C PRO A 156 -40.63 16.35 -5.02
N ASP A 157 -39.69 15.45 -5.34
CA ASP A 157 -39.51 14.18 -4.63
C ASP A 157 -38.02 13.80 -4.51
N ALA A 158 -37.69 13.08 -3.44
CA ALA A 158 -36.32 12.67 -3.13
C ALA A 158 -35.72 11.74 -4.21
N GLN A 159 -36.55 10.88 -4.80
CA GLN A 159 -36.08 9.85 -5.73
C GLN A 159 -35.60 10.48 -7.05
N SER A 160 -36.31 11.49 -7.54
CA SER A 160 -35.92 12.28 -8.70
C SER A 160 -34.61 13.02 -8.45
N ALA A 161 -34.46 13.66 -7.28
CA ALA A 161 -33.22 14.34 -6.90
C ALA A 161 -32.03 13.37 -6.82
N LEU A 162 -32.22 12.21 -6.18
CA LEU A 162 -31.22 11.14 -6.06
C LEU A 162 -30.78 10.60 -7.42
N THR A 163 -31.75 10.31 -8.29
CA THR A 163 -31.48 9.72 -9.61
C THR A 163 -30.70 10.70 -10.50
N LEU A 164 -31.06 11.98 -10.48
CA LEU A 164 -30.39 13.00 -11.28
C LEU A 164 -28.98 13.27 -10.76
N LEU A 165 -28.81 13.39 -9.44
CA LEU A 165 -27.50 13.59 -8.82
C LEU A 165 -26.57 12.40 -9.08
N GLU A 166 -27.06 11.17 -8.93
CA GLU A 166 -26.29 9.96 -9.23
C GLU A 166 -25.84 9.90 -10.68
N THR A 167 -26.72 10.24 -11.62
CA THR A 167 -26.41 10.25 -13.05
C THR A 167 -25.29 11.24 -13.34
N ALA A 168 -25.41 12.48 -12.84
CA ALA A 168 -24.40 13.52 -13.04
C ALA A 168 -23.04 13.16 -12.43
N LEU A 169 -23.03 12.62 -11.20
CA LEU A 169 -21.79 12.17 -10.54
C LEU A 169 -21.17 10.98 -11.28
N THR A 170 -21.98 10.05 -11.78
CA THR A 170 -21.51 8.88 -12.54
C THR A 170 -20.88 9.28 -13.86
N GLU A 171 -21.50 10.19 -14.61
CA GLU A 171 -20.96 10.70 -15.86
C GLU A 171 -19.63 11.43 -15.64
N THR A 172 -19.57 12.27 -14.59
CA THR A 172 -18.37 13.03 -14.23
C THR A 172 -17.23 12.11 -13.80
N ALA A 173 -17.49 11.18 -12.87
CA ALA A 173 -16.50 10.22 -12.39
C ALA A 173 -15.95 9.36 -13.54
N ARG A 174 -16.84 8.90 -14.44
CA ARG A 174 -16.47 8.10 -15.61
C ARG A 174 -15.67 8.91 -16.63
N ALA A 175 -16.03 10.17 -16.88
CA ALA A 175 -15.30 11.06 -17.77
C ALA A 175 -13.88 11.34 -17.24
N ARG A 176 -13.73 11.60 -15.94
CA ARG A 176 -12.43 11.77 -15.28
C ARG A 176 -11.58 10.50 -15.33
N ALA A 177 -12.18 9.33 -15.08
CA ALA A 177 -11.46 8.06 -15.17
C ALA A 177 -10.97 7.79 -16.60
N ARG A 178 -11.78 8.10 -17.62
CA ARG A 178 -11.37 8.03 -19.04
C ARG A 178 -10.23 9.00 -19.36
N ALA A 179 -10.34 10.25 -18.90
CA ALA A 179 -9.30 11.26 -19.12
C ALA A 179 -7.96 10.87 -18.47
N ALA A 180 -8.00 10.16 -17.33
CA ALA A 180 -6.83 9.58 -16.69
C ALA A 180 -6.33 8.27 -17.33
N GLY A 181 -6.88 7.87 -18.48
CA GLY A 181 -6.39 6.74 -19.27
C GLY A 181 -6.95 5.38 -18.86
N ALA A 182 -8.02 5.33 -18.06
CA ALA A 182 -8.66 4.07 -17.69
C ALA A 182 -9.46 3.44 -18.85
N ALA A 183 -9.38 2.13 -18.98
CA ALA A 183 -10.23 1.26 -19.80
C ALA A 183 -11.06 0.33 -18.91
N GLN A 184 -12.14 -0.22 -19.46
CA GLN A 184 -13.08 -1.10 -18.74
C GLN A 184 -13.52 -0.48 -17.41
N ILE A 185 -14.04 0.75 -17.46
CA ILE A 185 -14.42 1.50 -16.26
C ILE A 185 -15.74 0.96 -15.72
N GLU A 186 -15.71 0.53 -14.47
CA GLU A 186 -16.84 0.16 -13.63
C GLU A 186 -17.13 1.30 -12.65
N CYS A 187 -18.40 1.60 -12.42
CA CYS A 187 -18.81 2.60 -11.44
C CYS A 187 -19.58 1.92 -10.31
N GLN A 188 -19.24 2.24 -9.07
CA GLN A 188 -19.97 1.86 -7.87
C GLN A 188 -20.55 3.11 -7.22
N VAL A 189 -21.81 3.04 -6.80
CA VAL A 189 -22.50 4.14 -6.13
C VAL A 189 -22.81 3.76 -4.70
N THR A 190 -22.48 4.67 -3.78
CA THR A 190 -22.84 4.60 -2.36
C THR A 190 -23.77 5.76 -2.04
N ARG A 191 -24.89 5.47 -1.38
CA ARG A 191 -25.88 6.47 -0.95
C ARG A 191 -25.99 6.41 0.58
N ASP A 192 -25.70 7.52 1.24
CA ASP A 192 -25.96 7.73 2.67
C ASP A 192 -27.16 8.67 2.80
N ILE A 193 -28.31 8.11 3.17
CA ILE A 193 -29.58 8.86 3.29
C ILE A 193 -29.91 8.99 4.77
N ARG A 194 -30.02 10.24 5.25
CA ARG A 194 -30.37 10.56 6.62
C ARG A 194 -31.85 10.90 6.74
N THR A 195 -32.56 10.13 7.54
CA THR A 195 -33.97 10.35 7.90
C THR A 195 -34.10 10.66 9.39
N ALA A 196 -35.12 11.45 9.75
CA ALA A 196 -35.47 11.77 11.14
C ALA A 196 -36.93 11.39 11.42
N GLY A 197 -37.19 10.81 12.58
CA GLY A 197 -38.54 10.52 13.04
C GLY A 197 -39.21 11.77 13.62
N VAL A 198 -40.28 12.24 13.00
CA VAL A 198 -41.10 13.36 13.49
C VAL A 198 -42.56 12.90 13.54
N GLU A 199 -43.19 12.98 14.72
CA GLU A 199 -44.60 12.60 14.93
C GLU A 199 -45.00 11.20 14.38
N GLY A 200 -44.06 10.24 14.45
CA GLY A 200 -44.27 8.87 13.97
C GLY A 200 -44.11 8.68 12.45
N ARG A 201 -43.61 9.69 11.72
CA ARG A 201 -43.26 9.61 10.30
C ARG A 201 -41.75 9.77 10.10
N GLU A 202 -41.17 9.01 9.19
CA GLU A 202 -39.79 9.24 8.75
C GLU A 202 -39.76 10.39 7.73
N VAL A 203 -38.99 11.42 8.05
CA VAL A 203 -38.78 12.61 7.22
C VAL A 203 -37.37 12.58 6.69
N PHE A 204 -37.20 12.73 5.38
CA PHE A 204 -35.89 12.88 4.75
C PHE A 204 -35.25 14.20 5.17
N VAL A 205 -34.01 14.15 5.67
CA VAL A 205 -33.27 15.33 6.13
C VAL A 205 -32.26 15.76 5.07
N GLU A 206 -31.39 14.85 4.68
CA GLU A 206 -30.34 15.07 3.69
C GLU A 206 -29.86 13.71 3.14
N ALA A 207 -29.17 13.75 2.01
CA ALA A 207 -28.43 12.59 1.51
C ALA A 207 -27.07 13.00 0.94
N GLU A 208 -26.09 12.13 1.10
CA GLU A 208 -24.79 12.20 0.44
C GLU A 208 -24.63 11.02 -0.51
N LEU A 209 -24.18 11.30 -1.72
CA LEU A 209 -23.94 10.31 -2.76
C LEU A 209 -22.46 10.36 -3.11
N THR A 210 -21.82 9.19 -3.17
CA THR A 210 -20.46 9.04 -3.66
C THR A 210 -20.45 8.03 -4.78
N VAL A 211 -19.91 8.42 -5.93
CA VAL A 211 -19.67 7.54 -7.07
C VAL A 211 -18.17 7.31 -7.22
N GLU A 212 -17.77 6.04 -7.19
CA GLU A 212 -16.40 5.61 -7.47
C GLU A 212 -16.34 4.97 -8.85
N ALA A 213 -15.62 5.59 -9.78
CA ALA A 213 -15.29 5.01 -11.08
C ALA A 213 -13.88 4.40 -11.01
N SER A 214 -13.78 3.08 -11.28
CA SER A 214 -12.51 2.36 -11.27
C SER A 214 -12.25 1.65 -12.60
N GLY A 215 -11.00 1.61 -13.07
CA GLY A 215 -10.64 0.93 -14.30
C GLY A 215 -9.14 0.66 -14.40
N ARG A 216 -8.73 -0.18 -15.36
CA ARG A 216 -7.31 -0.46 -15.60
C ARG A 216 -6.74 0.58 -16.57
N PRO A 217 -5.50 1.08 -16.36
CA PRO A 217 -4.85 1.94 -17.34
C PRO A 217 -4.77 1.23 -18.69
N ARG A 218 -4.93 1.97 -19.79
CA ARG A 218 -4.57 1.47 -21.11
C ARG A 218 -3.06 1.28 -21.15
N VAL A 219 -2.62 0.03 -21.09
CA VAL A 219 -1.22 -0.31 -21.35
C VAL A 219 -0.93 0.11 -22.79
N ALA A 220 -0.04 1.09 -22.98
CA ALA A 220 0.49 1.37 -24.29
C ALA A 220 1.24 0.10 -24.75
N VAL A 221 0.73 -0.55 -25.78
CA VAL A 221 1.46 -1.62 -26.46
C VAL A 221 2.56 -0.91 -27.24
N GLY A 222 3.74 -0.83 -26.63
CA GLY A 222 4.99 -0.42 -27.28
C GLY A 222 5.80 -1.64 -27.67
#